data_AF-A0A2R4XNT3-F1
#
_entry.id   AF-A0A2R4XNT3-F1
#
_cell.length_a   1.000
_cell.length_b   1.000
_cell.length_c   1.000
_cell.angle_alpha   90.00
_cell.angle_beta   90.00
_cell.angle_gamma   90.00
#
_symmetry.space_group_name_H-M   'P 1'
#
loop_
_entity.id
_entity.type
_entity.pdbx_description
1 polymer ?
#
loop_
_entity_poly.entity_id
_entity_poly.type
_entity_poly.pdbx_seq_one_letter_code
_entity_poly.pdbx_strand_id
1 'polypeptide(L)' 'MGDTPLDRGGETFEFKVGTLRGVLRELDRLYPGLGHVLEEDTAVAIDGVIHDIIYTQPLRPGCEVFFIPRIESG' A
#
# COMPACT_ATOMS: atom_id res chain seq x y z
N MET A 1 1.87 6.81 22.77
CA MET A 1 1.56 7.17 21.37
C MET A 1 2.59 6.41 20.56
N GLY A 2 2.21 5.22 20.11
CA GLY A 2 3.12 4.09 19.89
C GLY A 2 3.96 4.24 18.63
N ASP A 3 5.26 4.36 18.83
CA ASP A 3 6.32 4.02 17.89
C ASP A 3 6.14 2.53 17.54
N THR A 4 5.46 2.26 16.42
CA THR A 4 5.32 0.90 15.90
C THR A 4 6.42 0.73 14.87
N PRO A 5 7.28 -0.31 14.96
CA PRO A 5 8.51 -0.45 14.17
C PRO A 5 8.31 -0.63 12.64
N LEU A 6 7.11 -0.36 12.11
CA LEU A 6 6.79 -0.34 10.68
C LEU A 6 7.09 1.01 10.01
N ASP A 7 7.37 2.06 10.78
CA ASP A 7 7.70 3.41 10.29
C ASP A 7 9.13 3.54 9.73
N ARG A 8 10.01 2.55 9.98
CA ARG A 8 11.44 2.61 9.59
C ARG A 8 11.78 2.10 8.20
N GLY A 9 10.82 2.00 7.27
CA GLY A 9 11.08 1.39 5.96
C GLY A 9 10.39 2.06 4.78
N GLY A 10 10.76 3.29 4.42
CA GLY A 10 10.42 3.85 3.11
C GLY A 10 10.10 5.34 3.07
N GLU A 11 9.68 5.80 1.89
CA GLU A 11 9.09 7.12 1.66
C GLU A 11 7.57 7.04 1.86
N THR A 12 7.01 7.95 2.66
CA THR A 12 5.57 8.00 2.96
C THR A 12 4.90 9.08 2.12
N PHE A 13 3.74 8.75 1.53
CA PHE A 13 2.95 9.68 0.73
C PHE A 13 1.52 9.81 1.28
N GLU A 14 0.99 11.03 1.23
CA GLU A 14 -0.40 11.31 1.58
C GLU A 14 -1.22 11.56 0.31
N PHE A 15 -2.29 10.77 0.12
CA PHE A 15 -3.18 10.87 -1.03
C PHE A 15 -4.63 11.15 -0.62
N LYS A 16 -5.33 11.97 -1.39
CA LYS A 16 -6.78 12.19 -1.24
C LYS A 16 -7.56 11.22 -2.11
N VAL A 17 -7.59 9.95 -1.70
CA VAL A 17 -8.23 8.86 -2.44
C VAL A 17 -9.14 8.03 -1.53
N GLY A 18 -10.17 7.41 -2.12
CA GLY A 18 -11.14 6.60 -1.39
C GLY A 18 -10.97 5.09 -1.53
N THR A 19 -9.98 4.64 -2.31
CA THR A 19 -9.79 3.21 -2.63
C THR A 19 -8.32 2.88 -2.84
N LEU A 20 -7.98 1.60 -2.68
CA LEU A 20 -6.62 1.08 -2.94
C LEU A 20 -6.19 1.33 -4.40
N ARG A 21 -7.09 1.15 -5.37
CA ARG A 21 -6.81 1.49 -6.77
C ARG A 21 -6.49 2.98 -6.98
N GLY A 22 -7.10 3.86 -6.18
CA GLY A 22 -6.75 5.28 -6.18
C GLY A 22 -5.31 5.52 -5.72
N VAL A 23 -4.88 4.84 -4.66
CA VAL A 23 -3.49 4.89 -4.17
C VAL A 23 -2.51 4.43 -5.24
N LEU A 24 -2.76 3.26 -5.84
CA LEU A 24 -1.89 2.71 -6.91
C LEU A 24 -1.76 3.67 -8.09
N ARG A 25 -2.85 4.34 -8.50
CA ARG A 25 -2.82 5.31 -9.60
C ARG A 25 -2.01 6.55 -9.27
N GLU A 26 -2.08 7.05 -8.04
CA GLU A 26 -1.26 8.20 -7.63
C GLU A 26 0.21 7.81 -7.52
N LEU A 27 0.52 6.61 -7.00
CA LEU A 27 1.88 6.06 -6.99
C LEU A 27 2.44 5.88 -8.40
N ASP A 28 1.67 5.34 -9.33
CA ASP A 28 2.06 5.19 -10.74
C ASP A 28 2.28 6.54 -11.43
N ARG A 29 1.55 7.58 -11.02
CA ARG A 29 1.77 8.94 -11.52
C ARG A 29 3.09 9.54 -11.04
N LEU A 30 3.49 9.26 -9.81
CA LEU A 30 4.77 9.71 -9.25
C LEU A 30 5.94 8.89 -9.80
N TYR A 31 5.74 7.58 -9.92
CA TYR A 31 6.71 6.60 -10.37
C TYR A 31 6.08 5.70 -11.44
N PRO A 32 6.18 6.08 -12.73
CA PRO A 32 5.56 5.32 -13.83
C PRO A 32 5.99 3.85 -13.84
N GLY A 33 5.02 2.94 -13.77
CA GLY A 33 5.21 1.49 -13.71
C GLY A 33 5.20 0.89 -12.31
N LEU A 34 5.27 1.71 -11.25
CA LEU A 34 5.29 1.21 -9.87
C LEU A 34 3.96 0.55 -9.48
N GLY A 35 2.83 1.11 -9.92
CA GLY A 35 1.51 0.55 -9.59
C GLY A 35 1.42 -0.92 -10.02
N HIS A 36 1.87 -1.23 -11.24
CA HIS A 36 1.85 -2.58 -11.79
C HIS A 36 2.72 -3.56 -11.00
N VAL A 37 3.93 -3.17 -10.61
CA VAL A 37 4.83 -4.00 -9.79
C VAL A 37 4.20 -4.33 -8.43
N LEU A 38 3.54 -3.35 -7.81
CA LEU A 38 2.87 -3.55 -6.52
C LEU A 38 1.65 -4.50 -6.66
N GLU A 39 0.96 -4.47 -7.80
CA GLU A 39 -0.19 -5.35 -8.07
C GLU A 39 0.20 -6.83 -8.20
N GLU A 40 1.36 -7.14 -8.80
CA GLU A 40 1.73 -8.53 -9.09
C GLU A 40 2.41 -9.23 -7.90
N ASP A 41 3.31 -8.54 -7.20
CA ASP A 41 4.27 -9.19 -6.30
C ASP A 41 4.19 -8.75 -4.83
N THR A 42 3.16 -7.99 -4.43
CA THR A 42 3.05 -7.48 -3.06
C THR A 42 1.72 -7.81 -2.38
N ALA A 43 1.79 -8.05 -1.06
CA ALA A 43 0.63 -8.08 -0.18
C ALA A 43 0.36 -6.67 0.34
N VAL A 44 -0.90 -6.36 0.60
CA VAL A 44 -1.31 -5.03 1.12
C VAL A 44 -1.75 -5.15 2.56
N ALA A 45 -1.16 -4.36 3.44
CA ALA A 45 -1.64 -4.19 4.81
C ALA A 45 -2.34 -2.84 4.96
N ILE A 46 -3.57 -2.85 5.47
CA ILE A 46 -4.37 -1.65 5.75
C ILE A 46 -4.57 -1.58 7.26
N ASP A 47 -4.15 -0.48 7.89
CA ASP A 47 -4.19 -0.32 9.36
C ASP A 47 -3.53 -1.50 10.11
N GLY A 48 -2.46 -2.07 9.53
CA GLY A 48 -1.74 -3.23 10.08
C GLY A 48 -2.37 -4.60 9.84
N VAL A 49 -3.51 -4.68 9.13
CA VAL A 49 -4.16 -5.94 8.77
C VAL A 49 -3.83 -6.30 7.32
N ILE A 50 -3.26 -7.49 7.09
CA ILE A 50 -2.94 -7.99 5.76
C ILE A 50 -4.25 -8.39 5.05
N HIS A 51 -4.46 -7.87 3.85
CA HIS A 51 -5.59 -8.20 2.98
C HIS A 51 -5.09 -8.93 1.73
N ASP A 52 -5.79 -10.00 1.36
CA ASP A 52 -5.70 -10.54 0.01
C ASP A 52 -6.17 -9.46 -0.97
N ILE A 53 -5.45 -9.31 -2.07
CA ILE A 53 -5.48 -8.08 -2.86
C ILE A 53 -6.89 -7.80 -3.43
N ILE A 54 -7.57 -6.80 -2.88
CA ILE A 54 -8.89 -6.32 -3.33
C ILE A 54 -8.74 -4.84 -3.70
N TYR A 55 -8.44 -4.55 -4.97
CA TYR A 55 -8.18 -3.18 -5.45
C TYR A 55 -9.35 -2.20 -5.29
N THR A 56 -10.56 -2.73 -5.24
CA THR A 56 -11.80 -1.95 -5.06
C THR A 56 -12.15 -1.74 -3.59
N GLN A 57 -11.32 -2.22 -2.65
CA GLN A 57 -11.51 -2.02 -1.22
C GLN A 57 -11.60 -0.52 -0.93
N PRO A 58 -12.69 -0.06 -0.30
CA PRO A 58 -12.79 1.31 0.16
C PRO A 58 -11.81 1.56 1.31
N LEU A 59 -11.12 2.69 1.25
CA LEU A 59 -10.20 3.15 2.28
C LEU A 59 -10.90 4.15 3.19
N ARG A 60 -10.68 4.02 4.50
CA ARG A 60 -11.20 4.98 5.47
C ARG A 60 -10.30 6.22 5.49
N PRO A 61 -10.86 7.42 5.76
CA PRO A 61 -10.04 8.61 5.96
C PRO A 61 -8.99 8.39 7.05
N GLY A 62 -7.73 8.69 6.74
CA GLY A 62 -6.61 8.55 7.68
C GLY A 62 -6.11 7.11 7.91
N CYS A 63 -6.55 6.13 7.12
CA CYS A 63 -5.96 4.79 7.18
C CYS A 63 -4.55 4.77 6.58
N GLU A 64 -3.71 3.87 7.08
CA GLU A 64 -2.35 3.66 6.57
C GLU A 64 -2.32 2.41 5.70
N VAL A 65 -1.63 2.50 4.55
CA VAL A 65 -1.49 1.40 3.60
C VAL A 65 -0.02 1.07 3.41
N PHE A 66 0.35 -0.17 3.67
CA PHE A 66 1.70 -0.69 3.48
C PHE A 66 1.70 -1.75 2.40
N PHE A 67 2.69 -1.69 1.51
CA PHE A 67 2.95 -2.72 0.50
C PHE A 67 4.11 -3.59 0.99
N ILE A 68 3.84 -4.89 1.13
CA ILE A 68 4.79 -5.87 1.67
C ILE A 68 5.17 -6.79 0.51
N PRO A 69 6.45 -6.82 0.07
CA PRO A 69 6.91 -7.76 -0.94
C PRO A 69 6.59 -9.19 -0.50
N ARG A 70 5.96 -9.97 -1.38
CA ARG A 70 5.82 -11.40 -1.14
C ARG A 70 7.20 -12.02 -1.35
N ILE A 71 7.86 -12.36 -0.25
CA ILE A 71 9.10 -13.13 -0.34
C ILE A 71 8.73 -14.56 -0.71
N GLU A 72 8.97 -14.94 -1.96
CA GLU A 72 8.95 -16.33 -2.37
C GLU A 72 10.11 -17.03 -1.64
N SER A 73 9.79 -17.80 -0.60
CA SER A 73 10.75 -18.75 -0.05
C SER A 73 10.99 -19.82 -1.13
N GLY A 74 12.17 -19.81 -1.72
CA GLY A 74 12.65 -20.91 -2.57
C GLY A 74 12.76 -22.23 -1.84
#